data_AF-A0A150AAV6-F1
#
_entry.id   AF-A0A150AAV6-F1
#
_cell.length_a   1.000
_cell.length_b   1.000
_cell.length_c   1.000
_cell.angle_alpha   90.00
_cell.angle_beta   90.00
_cell.angle_gamma   90.00
#
_symmetry.space_group_name_H-M   'P 1'
#
loop_
_entity.id
_entity.type
_entity.pdbx_description
1 polymer ?
#
loop_
_entity_poly.entity_id
_entity_poly.type
_entity_poly.pdbx_seq_one_letter_code
_entity_poly.pdbx_strand_id
1 'polypeptide(L)'
;MGFKVLLIATKFSQKENDFSALSVKSTNTFSEYEDHGVATAMTKNGYRIYYIMDNIEPNPKIFKKMSQDCELQTLFIYENLLCSFTSNWVNGQENWSVLHNCEEGGIEHIKTDGEVPKFFEEIKIEKHKLQEDEIDVDYYFEIAPDIFKKITGYRHDIELLTEEKKPWEILER
;
A
#
# COMPACT_ATOMS: atom_id res chain seq x y z
N MET A 1 -11.13 6.54 15.96
CA MET A 1 -10.21 5.43 16.29
C MET A 1 -9.29 5.33 15.09
N GLY A 2 -8.00 5.64 15.23
CA GLY A 2 -7.10 5.56 14.08
C GLY A 2 -6.48 4.18 13.91
N PHE A 3 -6.21 3.79 12.66
CA PHE A 3 -5.49 2.56 12.34
C PHE A 3 -4.10 2.83 11.74
N LYS A 4 -3.33 1.76 11.65
CA LYS A 4 -2.04 1.69 10.96
C LYS A 4 -2.08 0.44 10.10
N VAL A 5 -1.65 0.52 8.84
CA VAL A 5 -1.61 -0.62 7.90
C VAL A 5 -0.43 -0.48 6.95
N LEU A 6 0.16 -1.61 6.57
CA LEU A 6 1.09 -1.72 5.45
C LEU A 6 0.53 -2.69 4.41
N LEU A 7 0.34 -2.21 3.19
CA LEU A 7 0.08 -3.03 2.02
C LEU A 7 1.36 -3.19 1.20
N ILE A 8 1.59 -4.40 0.74
CA ILE A 8 2.63 -4.70 -0.25
C ILE A 8 1.96 -5.43 -1.40
N ALA A 9 2.01 -4.87 -2.60
CA ALA A 9 1.52 -5.48 -3.81
C ALA A 9 2.69 -5.94 -4.66
N THR A 10 2.68 -7.18 -5.12
CA THR A 10 3.72 -7.71 -6.02
C THR A 10 3.09 -8.20 -7.31
N LYS A 11 3.78 -7.99 -8.44
CA LYS A 11 3.37 -8.47 -9.75
C LYS A 11 4.45 -9.38 -10.30
N PHE A 12 4.05 -10.59 -10.71
CA PHE A 12 4.96 -11.63 -11.22
C PHE A 12 5.91 -12.25 -10.17
N SER A 13 5.69 -12.01 -8.87
CA SER A 13 6.51 -12.61 -7.81
C SER A 13 6.15 -14.09 -7.56
N GLN A 14 7.16 -14.83 -7.07
CA GLN A 14 6.96 -16.18 -6.55
C GLN A 14 6.55 -16.11 -5.08
N LYS A 15 5.48 -16.85 -4.72
CA LYS A 15 4.87 -16.83 -3.39
C LYS A 15 5.88 -17.20 -2.30
N GLU A 16 6.75 -18.15 -2.59
CA GLU A 16 7.78 -18.65 -1.69
C GLU A 16 8.82 -17.58 -1.33
N ASN A 17 9.19 -16.74 -2.31
CA ASN A 17 10.15 -15.65 -2.10
C ASN A 17 9.55 -14.57 -1.21
N ASP A 18 8.31 -14.18 -1.48
CA ASP A 18 7.58 -13.19 -0.70
C ASP A 18 7.39 -13.66 0.76
N PHE A 19 7.00 -14.92 0.93
CA PHE A 19 6.77 -15.52 2.25
C PHE A 19 8.07 -15.60 3.06
N SER A 20 9.17 -16.01 2.42
CA SER A 20 10.49 -15.98 3.04
C SER A 20 10.96 -14.56 3.38
N ALA A 21 10.62 -13.56 2.57
CA ALA A 21 10.99 -12.17 2.84
C ALA A 21 10.21 -11.57 4.01
N LEU A 22 8.91 -11.87 4.09
CA LEU A 22 8.02 -11.44 5.16
C LEU A 22 8.14 -12.30 6.43
N SER A 23 8.89 -13.41 6.37
CA SER A 23 8.97 -14.41 7.44
C SER A 23 7.60 -14.93 7.84
N VAL A 24 6.79 -15.29 6.84
CA VAL A 24 5.44 -15.83 7.02
C VAL A 24 5.28 -17.19 6.35
N LYS A 25 4.25 -17.93 6.73
CA LYS A 25 3.85 -19.21 6.15
C LYS A 25 2.36 -19.23 5.87
N SER A 26 1.97 -20.02 4.87
CA SER A 26 0.57 -20.30 4.59
C SER A 26 -0.06 -21.09 5.73
N THR A 27 -1.25 -20.68 6.15
CA THR A 27 -2.11 -21.50 7.02
C THR A 27 -3.07 -22.39 6.22
N ASN A 28 -3.17 -22.18 4.90
CA ASN A 28 -4.23 -22.69 4.01
C ASN A 28 -5.66 -22.39 4.51
N THR A 29 -5.82 -21.40 5.39
CA THR A 29 -7.11 -20.93 5.88
C THR A 29 -7.45 -19.61 5.19
N PHE A 30 -8.71 -19.46 4.78
CA PHE A 30 -9.18 -18.30 4.04
C PHE A 30 -10.31 -17.58 4.77
N SER A 31 -10.31 -16.26 4.68
CA SER A 31 -11.28 -15.34 5.29
C SER A 31 -11.94 -14.44 4.25
N GLU A 32 -13.09 -13.90 4.62
CA GLU A 32 -13.82 -12.90 3.82
C GLU A 32 -13.14 -11.53 3.87
N TYR A 33 -12.54 -11.20 5.01
CA TYR A 33 -11.87 -9.93 5.29
C TYR A 33 -10.39 -10.15 5.64
N GLU A 34 -9.61 -9.10 5.48
CA GLU A 34 -8.17 -9.00 5.76
C GLU A 34 -7.82 -8.81 7.25
N ASP A 35 -8.76 -9.03 8.18
CA ASP A 35 -8.71 -8.66 9.60
C ASP A 35 -7.81 -9.56 10.48
N HIS A 36 -6.74 -10.08 9.88
CA HIS A 36 -5.74 -10.93 10.50
C HIS A 36 -4.37 -10.25 10.51
N GLY A 37 -3.43 -10.72 11.35
CA GLY A 37 -2.10 -10.10 11.48
C GLY A 37 -1.41 -9.88 10.13
N VAL A 38 -1.39 -10.92 9.29
CA VAL A 38 -1.00 -10.85 7.88
C VAL A 38 -1.98 -11.67 7.04
N ALA A 39 -2.49 -11.09 5.96
CA ALA A 39 -3.32 -11.77 4.98
C ALA A 39 -2.83 -11.50 3.54
N THR A 40 -3.14 -12.39 2.59
CA THR A 40 -2.81 -12.17 1.18
C THR A 40 -3.94 -12.53 0.24
N ALA A 41 -4.09 -11.78 -0.85
CA ALA A 41 -5.11 -12.02 -1.88
C ALA A 41 -4.63 -11.56 -3.26
N MET A 42 -5.31 -12.01 -4.32
CA MET A 42 -5.03 -11.61 -5.69
C MET A 42 -6.03 -10.55 -6.16
N THR A 43 -5.54 -9.47 -6.77
CA THR A 43 -6.38 -8.50 -7.48
C THR A 43 -6.66 -8.96 -8.91
N LYS A 44 -7.75 -8.46 -9.50
CA LYS A 44 -8.08 -8.69 -10.93
C LYS A 44 -6.99 -8.22 -11.89
N ASN A 45 -6.16 -7.27 -11.48
CA ASN A 45 -5.06 -6.72 -12.30
C ASN A 45 -3.77 -7.55 -12.18
N GLY A 46 -3.80 -8.69 -11.49
CA GLY A 46 -2.69 -9.63 -11.39
C GLY A 46 -1.68 -9.30 -10.29
N TYR A 47 -2.02 -8.40 -9.36
CA TYR A 47 -1.19 -8.14 -8.18
C TYR A 47 -1.56 -9.11 -7.05
N ARG A 48 -0.54 -9.61 -6.34
CA ARG A 48 -0.73 -10.23 -5.03
C ARG A 48 -0.56 -9.16 -3.96
N ILE A 49 -1.62 -8.89 -3.21
CA ILE A 49 -1.60 -7.97 -2.07
C ILE A 49 -1.26 -8.74 -0.81
N TYR A 50 -0.39 -8.18 0.02
CA TYR A 50 -0.14 -8.55 1.39
C TYR A 50 -0.68 -7.43 2.27
N TYR A 51 -1.69 -7.73 3.07
CA TYR A 51 -2.29 -6.81 4.03
C TYR A 51 -1.68 -7.11 5.40
N ILE A 52 -0.95 -6.15 5.97
CA ILE A 52 -0.17 -6.33 7.20
C ILE A 52 -0.70 -5.36 8.27
N MET A 53 -1.26 -5.94 9.33
CA MET A 53 -1.82 -5.22 10.48
C MET A 53 -0.97 -5.40 11.76
N ASP A 54 0.00 -6.31 11.76
CA ASP A 54 0.92 -6.53 12.88
C ASP A 54 2.34 -6.01 12.59
N ASN A 55 3.06 -5.61 13.63
CA ASN A 55 4.47 -5.19 13.55
C ASN A 55 4.76 -4.25 12.35
N ILE A 56 3.93 -3.22 12.20
CA ILE A 56 3.85 -2.41 10.99
C ILE A 56 4.94 -1.35 10.99
N GLU A 57 5.99 -1.58 10.20
CA GLU A 57 7.00 -0.58 9.87
C GLU A 57 7.46 -0.78 8.41
N PRO A 58 7.42 0.27 7.57
CA PRO A 58 8.03 0.20 6.25
C PRO A 58 9.50 -0.17 6.35
N ASN A 59 9.89 -1.26 5.70
CA ASN A 59 11.25 -1.78 5.79
C ASN A 59 11.86 -1.92 4.38
N PRO A 60 12.69 -0.96 3.96
CA PRO A 60 13.36 -0.98 2.66
C PRO A 60 14.16 -2.26 2.39
N LYS A 61 14.66 -2.95 3.43
CA LYS A 61 15.37 -4.22 3.25
C LYS A 61 14.43 -5.34 2.81
N ILE A 62 13.22 -5.37 3.33
CA ILE A 62 12.17 -6.32 2.92
C ILE A 62 11.71 -5.99 1.50
N PHE A 63 11.41 -4.71 1.22
CA PHE A 63 10.97 -4.29 -0.12
C PHE A 63 12.02 -4.59 -1.19
N LYS A 64 13.30 -4.32 -0.90
CA LYS A 64 14.42 -4.69 -1.76
C LYS A 64 14.53 -6.19 -2.01
N LYS A 65 14.25 -7.03 -1.00
CA LYS A 65 14.30 -8.49 -1.14
C LYS A 65 13.10 -9.02 -1.94
N MET A 66 11.90 -8.50 -1.69
CA MET A 66 10.68 -8.92 -2.38
C MET A 66 10.64 -8.46 -3.84
N SER A 67 11.13 -7.26 -4.13
CA SER A 67 11.19 -6.71 -5.49
C SER A 67 12.30 -7.31 -6.37
N GLN A 68 13.00 -8.36 -5.92
CA GLN A 68 13.94 -9.06 -6.81
C GLN A 68 13.16 -9.75 -7.93
N ASP A 69 13.51 -9.43 -9.17
CA ASP A 69 12.90 -9.97 -10.40
C ASP A 69 11.39 -9.71 -10.54
N CYS A 70 10.85 -8.74 -9.81
CA CYS A 70 9.43 -8.38 -9.90
C CYS A 70 9.19 -6.88 -9.69
N GLU A 71 7.96 -6.44 -9.99
CA GLU A 71 7.48 -5.12 -9.63
C GLU A 71 6.75 -5.21 -8.29
N LEU A 72 7.07 -4.29 -7.38
CA LEU A 72 6.48 -4.20 -6.06
C LEU A 72 6.00 -2.78 -5.80
N GLN A 73 4.75 -2.64 -5.34
CA GLN A 73 4.16 -1.40 -4.89
C GLN A 73 3.89 -1.50 -3.38
N THR A 74 4.23 -0.48 -2.60
CA THR A 74 3.87 -0.42 -1.18
C THR A 74 2.87 0.70 -0.91
N LEU A 75 2.07 0.54 0.14
CA LEU A 75 1.28 1.60 0.73
C LEU A 75 1.33 1.46 2.24
N PHE A 76 1.78 2.49 2.92
CA PHE A 76 1.77 2.61 4.36
C PHE A 76 0.83 3.73 4.76
N ILE A 77 -0.01 3.46 5.76
CA ILE A 77 -0.99 4.40 6.27
C ILE A 77 -0.88 4.41 7.78
N TYR A 78 -0.86 5.62 8.35
CA TYR A 78 -0.95 5.83 9.78
C TYR A 78 -1.90 7.01 10.05
N GLU A 79 -3.17 6.67 10.31
CA GLU A 79 -4.26 7.64 10.41
C GLU A 79 -4.08 8.60 11.60
N ASN A 80 -3.58 8.12 12.75
CA ASN A 80 -3.35 8.97 13.92
C ASN A 80 -2.36 10.11 13.67
N LEU A 81 -1.47 9.97 12.68
CA LEU A 81 -0.49 11.00 12.30
C LEU A 81 -0.85 11.68 10.97
N LEU A 82 -1.98 11.32 10.36
CA LEU A 82 -2.31 11.71 8.99
C LEU A 82 -1.10 11.52 8.07
N CYS A 83 -0.47 10.34 8.17
CA CYS A 83 0.71 10.01 7.40
C CYS A 83 0.38 8.90 6.41
N SER A 84 0.68 9.14 5.13
CA SER A 84 0.51 8.15 4.08
C SER A 84 1.74 8.12 3.17
N PHE A 85 2.18 6.93 2.81
CA PHE A 85 3.40 6.73 2.05
C PHE A 85 3.21 5.61 1.03
N THR A 86 3.56 5.85 -0.22
CA THR A 86 3.53 4.83 -1.27
C THR A 86 4.84 4.87 -2.04
N SER A 87 5.35 3.70 -2.41
CA SER A 87 6.61 3.58 -3.15
C SER A 87 6.56 2.43 -4.14
N ASN A 88 7.29 2.57 -5.24
CA ASN A 88 7.47 1.53 -6.24
C ASN A 88 8.90 1.01 -6.22
N TRP A 89 9.02 -0.31 -6.33
CA TRP A 89 10.29 -1.00 -6.32
C TRP A 89 10.36 -1.96 -7.49
N VAL A 90 11.47 -1.94 -8.22
CA VAL A 90 11.74 -2.87 -9.31
C VAL A 90 13.19 -3.36 -9.18
N ASN A 91 13.37 -4.67 -9.25
CA ASN A 91 14.69 -5.32 -9.19
C ASN A 91 15.54 -4.85 -7.99
N GLY A 92 14.92 -4.70 -6.82
CA GLY A 92 15.60 -4.33 -5.58
C GLY A 92 15.97 -2.85 -5.42
N GLN A 93 15.44 -1.97 -6.27
CA GLN A 93 15.66 -0.53 -6.21
C GLN A 93 14.32 0.21 -6.06
N GLU A 94 14.30 1.24 -5.22
CA GLU A 94 13.16 2.17 -5.16
C GLU A 94 13.22 3.05 -6.41
N ASN A 95 12.18 2.98 -7.25
CA ASN A 95 12.08 3.79 -8.46
C ASN A 95 11.53 5.18 -8.15
N TRP A 96 10.53 5.23 -7.28
CA TRP A 96 9.90 6.46 -6.84
C TRP A 96 9.14 6.25 -5.53
N SER A 97 8.90 7.35 -4.82
CA SER A 97 8.04 7.37 -3.64
C SER A 97 7.29 8.69 -3.47
N VAL A 98 6.17 8.63 -2.77
CA VAL A 98 5.32 9.78 -2.41
C VAL A 98 4.98 9.66 -0.92
N LEU A 99 5.28 10.70 -0.16
CA LEU A 99 5.04 10.80 1.28
C LEU A 99 4.19 12.04 1.57
N HIS A 100 3.08 11.82 2.27
CA HIS A 100 2.37 12.84 3.03
C HIS A 100 2.60 12.60 4.53
N ASN A 101 2.83 13.67 5.28
CA ASN A 101 3.02 13.63 6.72
C ASN A 101 2.68 15.01 7.30
N CYS A 102 1.50 15.11 7.90
CA CYS A 102 0.99 16.38 8.43
C CYS A 102 1.93 16.98 9.50
N GLU A 103 2.64 16.15 10.26
CA GLU A 103 3.59 16.62 11.30
C GLU A 103 4.86 17.26 10.73
N GLU A 104 5.25 16.98 9.48
CA GLU A 104 6.47 17.51 8.86
C GLU A 104 6.28 18.88 8.22
N GLY A 105 5.09 19.16 7.68
CA GLY A 105 4.85 20.36 6.89
C GLY A 105 3.39 20.82 6.80
N GLY A 106 2.52 20.28 7.65
CA GLY A 106 1.08 20.58 7.67
C GLY A 106 0.31 19.88 6.55
N ILE A 107 -0.94 20.34 6.37
CA ILE A 107 -1.95 19.70 5.53
C ILE A 107 -1.55 19.57 4.06
N GLU A 108 -0.72 20.47 3.53
CA GLU A 108 -0.29 20.42 2.12
C GLU A 108 1.07 19.71 1.92
N HIS A 109 1.62 19.11 2.98
CA HIS A 109 2.94 18.47 2.91
C HIS A 109 2.94 17.31 1.91
N ILE A 110 3.74 17.41 0.86
CA ILE A 110 4.03 16.30 -0.05
C ILE A 110 5.51 16.28 -0.37
N LYS A 111 6.14 15.14 -0.12
CA LYS A 111 7.49 14.84 -0.55
C LYS A 111 7.45 13.74 -1.59
N THR A 112 8.27 13.89 -2.63
CA THR A 112 8.45 12.88 -3.68
C THR A 112 9.93 12.58 -3.85
N ASP A 113 10.23 11.36 -4.27
CA ASP A 113 11.56 10.96 -4.73
C ASP A 113 11.41 10.14 -6.02
N GLY A 114 12.38 10.25 -6.92
CA GLY A 114 12.38 9.58 -8.22
C GLY A 114 11.33 10.09 -9.23
N GLU A 115 11.08 9.29 -10.27
CA GLU A 115 10.12 9.61 -11.34
C GLU A 115 8.72 9.08 -10.99
N VAL A 116 7.92 9.90 -10.29
CA VAL A 116 6.54 9.54 -9.94
C VAL A 116 5.64 9.38 -11.19
N PRO A 117 4.59 8.53 -11.14
CA PRO A 117 3.72 8.31 -12.30
C PRO A 117 3.04 9.60 -12.78
N LYS A 118 2.87 9.78 -14.10
CA LYS A 118 2.29 11.01 -14.68
C LYS A 118 0.92 11.39 -14.12
N PHE A 119 0.11 10.40 -13.72
CA PHE A 119 -1.20 10.63 -13.14
C PHE A 119 -1.15 11.15 -11.69
N PHE A 120 0.03 11.21 -11.06
CA PHE A 120 0.24 11.81 -9.74
C PHE A 120 -0.26 13.25 -9.71
N GLU A 121 0.12 14.06 -10.72
CA GLU A 121 -0.28 15.47 -10.79
C GLU A 121 -1.80 15.62 -10.92
N GLU A 122 -2.46 14.71 -11.65
CA GLU A 122 -3.93 14.69 -11.75
C GLU A 122 -4.57 14.47 -10.37
N ILE A 123 -4.08 13.48 -9.62
CA ILE A 123 -4.56 13.17 -8.26
C ILE A 123 -4.28 14.35 -7.32
N LYS A 124 -3.09 14.92 -7.38
CA LYS A 124 -2.71 16.06 -6.53
C LYS A 124 -3.60 17.28 -6.78
N ILE A 125 -3.88 17.61 -8.05
CA ILE A 125 -4.79 18.71 -8.41
C ILE A 125 -6.21 18.44 -7.90
N GLU A 126 -6.69 17.20 -8.02
CA GLU A 126 -7.99 16.80 -7.48
C GLU A 126 -8.06 17.02 -5.97
N LYS A 127 -7.07 16.52 -5.21
CA LYS A 127 -7.03 16.65 -3.76
C LYS A 127 -6.86 18.08 -3.28
N HIS A 128 -6.06 18.88 -3.98
CA HIS A 128 -5.93 20.30 -3.68
C HIS A 128 -7.27 21.05 -3.80
N LYS A 129 -8.07 20.76 -4.84
CA LYS A 129 -9.41 21.38 -4.98
C LYS A 129 -10.34 20.99 -3.83
N LEU A 130 -10.36 19.71 -3.45
CA LEU A 130 -11.15 19.25 -2.31
C LEU A 130 -10.70 19.92 -1.01
N GLN A 131 -9.39 20.15 -0.86
CA GLN A 131 -8.82 20.84 0.29
C GLN A 131 -9.26 22.31 0.39
N GLU A 132 -9.40 23.00 -0.76
CA GLU A 132 -9.92 24.37 -0.80
C GLU A 132 -11.39 24.44 -0.38
N ASP A 133 -12.17 23.40 -0.68
CA ASP A 133 -13.60 23.33 -0.34
C ASP A 133 -13.85 22.97 1.14
N GLU A 134 -13.01 22.12 1.73
CA GLU A 134 -13.15 21.63 3.11
C GLU A 134 -11.81 21.66 3.87
N ILE A 135 -11.56 22.75 4.60
CA ILE A 135 -10.30 23.00 5.34
C ILE A 135 -10.02 22.01 6.49
N ASP A 136 -11.05 21.40 7.07
CA ASP A 136 -10.92 20.54 8.26
C ASP A 136 -10.61 19.07 7.92
N VAL A 137 -10.51 18.74 6.63
CA VAL A 137 -10.22 17.38 6.13
C VAL A 137 -8.87 17.40 5.41
N ASP A 138 -7.97 16.50 5.79
CA ASP A 138 -6.67 16.35 5.11
C ASP A 138 -6.81 15.49 3.85
N TYR A 139 -7.07 16.13 2.72
CA TYR A 139 -7.19 15.41 1.44
C TYR A 139 -5.84 15.00 0.85
N TYR A 140 -4.73 15.55 1.34
CA TYR A 140 -3.40 15.18 0.88
C TYR A 140 -2.99 13.79 1.40
N PHE A 141 -3.49 13.41 2.57
CA PHE A 141 -3.42 12.03 3.09
C PHE A 141 -3.92 10.99 2.08
N GLU A 142 -4.90 11.33 1.25
CA GLU A 142 -5.55 10.44 0.27
C GLU A 142 -4.73 10.22 -1.01
N ILE A 143 -3.68 11.02 -1.25
CA ILE A 143 -2.88 10.95 -2.48
C ILE A 143 -2.18 9.59 -2.60
N ALA A 144 -1.51 9.12 -1.55
CA ALA A 144 -0.80 7.83 -1.59
C ALA A 144 -1.74 6.62 -1.76
N PRO A 145 -2.87 6.51 -1.02
CA PRO A 145 -3.90 5.50 -1.27
C PRO A 145 -4.45 5.51 -2.70
N ASP A 146 -4.70 6.68 -3.29
CA ASP A 146 -5.26 6.77 -4.64
C ASP A 146 -4.26 6.39 -5.73
N ILE A 147 -2.98 6.73 -5.56
CA ILE A 147 -1.90 6.23 -6.43
C ILE A 147 -1.83 4.71 -6.37
N PHE A 148 -1.80 4.14 -5.15
CA PHE A 148 -1.73 2.70 -4.95
C PHE A 148 -2.91 1.98 -5.61
N LYS A 149 -4.13 2.51 -5.45
CA LYS A 149 -5.34 1.99 -6.10
C LYS A 149 -5.27 2.06 -7.61
N LYS A 150 -4.83 3.19 -8.19
CA LYS A 150 -4.72 3.38 -9.64
C LYS A 150 -3.73 2.39 -10.28
N ILE A 151 -2.72 1.94 -9.53
CA ILE A 151 -1.73 0.94 -9.97
C ILE A 151 -2.24 -0.50 -9.76
N THR A 152 -2.69 -0.83 -8.55
CA THR A 152 -2.92 -2.23 -8.14
C THR A 152 -4.36 -2.68 -8.33
N GLY A 153 -5.30 -1.74 -8.45
CA GLY A 153 -6.74 -1.98 -8.47
C GLY A 153 -7.37 -2.17 -7.08
N TYR A 154 -6.62 -2.01 -5.99
CA TYR A 154 -7.09 -2.21 -4.62
C TYR A 154 -6.73 -1.03 -3.70
N ARG A 155 -7.55 -0.77 -2.68
CA ARG A 155 -7.33 0.25 -1.65
C ARG A 155 -7.71 -0.36 -0.29
N HIS A 156 -7.05 0.08 0.77
CA HIS A 156 -7.17 -0.49 2.12
C HIS A 156 -8.58 -0.42 2.74
N ASP A 157 -9.46 0.41 2.20
CA ASP A 157 -10.79 0.77 2.71
C ASP A 157 -11.92 0.38 1.75
N ILE A 158 -11.62 -0.43 0.74
CA ILE A 158 -12.63 -0.99 -0.18
C ILE A 158 -12.60 -2.51 -0.15
N GLU A 159 -13.75 -3.13 -0.42
CA GLU A 159 -13.80 -4.57 -0.62
C GLU A 159 -12.99 -4.98 -1.85
N LEU A 160 -12.28 -6.10 -1.73
CA LEU A 160 -11.55 -6.67 -2.85
C LEU A 160 -12.55 -7.16 -3.91
N LEU A 161 -12.47 -6.59 -5.11
CA LEU A 161 -13.34 -6.96 -6.23
C LEU A 161 -12.95 -8.34 -6.79
N THR A 162 -13.59 -9.40 -6.31
CA THR A 162 -13.34 -10.80 -6.70
C THR A 162 -14.64 -11.62 -6.71
N GLU A 163 -14.64 -12.76 -7.40
CA GLU A 163 -15.75 -13.72 -7.39
C GLU A 163 -15.67 -14.68 -6.18
N GLU A 164 -14.49 -14.77 -5.56
CA GLU A 164 -14.24 -15.61 -4.40
C GLU A 164 -14.89 -15.04 -3.13
N LYS A 165 -15.65 -15.87 -2.41
CA LYS A 165 -16.30 -15.44 -1.15
C LYS A 165 -15.32 -15.22 -0.01
N LYS A 166 -14.16 -15.87 -0.06
CA LYS A 166 -13.12 -15.81 0.97
C LYS A 166 -11.76 -15.62 0.30
N PRO A 167 -11.47 -14.42 -0.23
CA PRO A 167 -10.32 -14.22 -1.09
C PRO A 167 -8.99 -14.11 -0.33
N TRP A 168 -9.04 -13.87 0.98
CA TRP A 168 -7.87 -13.61 1.80
C TRP A 168 -7.33 -14.89 2.41
N GLU A 169 -6.12 -15.28 2.05
CA GLU A 169 -5.36 -16.34 2.72
C GLU A 169 -4.68 -15.78 3.97
N ILE A 170 -4.94 -16.39 5.12
CA ILE A 170 -4.34 -16.02 6.40
C ILE A 170 -2.91 -16.55 6.45
N LEU A 171 -1.96 -15.70 6.86
CA LEU A 171 -0.55 -16.04 7.00
C LEU A 171 -0.11 -15.92 8.47
N GLU A 172 0.83 -16.79 8.86
CA GLU A 172 1.41 -16.83 10.22
C GLU A 172 2.91 -16.56 10.17
N ARG A 173 3.44 -15.82 11.17
CA ARG A 173 4.88 -15.56 11.36
C ARG A 173 5.53 -16.62 12.25
#